data_AF-A0A4R0YNN4-F1
#
_entry.id   AF-A0A4R0YNN4-F1
#
_cell.length_a   1.000
_cell.length_b   1.000
_cell.length_c   1.000
_cell.angle_alpha   90.00
_cell.angle_beta   90.00
_cell.angle_gamma   90.00
#
_symmetry.space_group_name_H-M   'P 1'
#
loop_
_entity.id
_entity.type
_entity.pdbx_description
1 polymer ?
#
loop_
_entity_poly.entity_id
_entity_poly.type
_entity_poly.pdbx_seq_one_letter_code
_entity_poly.pdbx_strand_id
1 'polypeptide(L)'
;MKALWLCAALVAATFTQPAAHAANVSDPVVIASYTGKAGGARIGLSLVVRGDEVLPGSHYFRSSDLVDLPLLGTLGAKPQLKDAQGGVFKLGFSGPSRDGHAPTSLDDSTGLTGTLTDDSGKHMMVTLSLTSIRQASKSPERWYEDITHKSDTAFEQHVQGFYKAVLADDPQEAARHVAFPMRVNAGRTGMTITSPAQLKAKWAKIFTKAWLESAQEAMPHDLSVLQGRAMLGDGLAYFSDAGAVVVNVR
;
A
#
# COMPACT_ATOMS: atom_id res chain seq x y z
N MET A 1 44.91 20.40 -68.83
CA MET A 1 43.64 19.63 -68.89
C MET A 1 43.89 18.22 -68.37
N LYS A 2 43.34 17.88 -67.20
CA LYS A 2 42.72 16.60 -66.82
C LYS A 2 42.53 16.59 -65.30
N ALA A 3 41.27 16.76 -64.89
CA ALA A 3 40.80 16.62 -63.52
C ALA A 3 40.83 15.14 -63.10
N LEU A 4 41.19 14.86 -61.85
CA LEU A 4 41.01 13.54 -61.25
C LEU A 4 40.09 13.69 -60.03
N TRP A 5 38.99 12.96 -60.07
CA TRP A 5 37.86 13.03 -59.14
C TRP A 5 38.08 12.16 -57.90
N LEU A 6 37.55 12.65 -56.77
CA LEU A 6 37.31 11.95 -55.51
C LEU A 6 36.26 10.84 -55.67
N CYS A 7 36.43 9.73 -54.95
CA CYS A 7 35.34 8.90 -54.44
C CYS A 7 35.65 8.48 -53.00
N ALA A 8 35.11 9.22 -52.02
CA ALA A 8 35.03 8.77 -50.63
C ALA A 8 33.64 8.16 -50.40
N ALA A 9 33.58 6.87 -50.08
CA ALA A 9 32.35 6.19 -49.72
C ALA A 9 32.06 6.41 -48.22
N LEU A 10 30.95 7.08 -47.92
CA LEU A 10 30.43 7.27 -46.57
C LEU A 10 29.53 6.08 -46.22
N VAL A 11 29.92 5.26 -45.25
CA VAL A 11 29.06 4.20 -44.69
C VAL A 11 28.22 4.84 -43.58
N ALA A 12 26.93 5.04 -43.82
CA ALA A 12 25.97 5.46 -42.81
C ALA A 12 25.48 4.23 -42.02
N ALA A 13 25.95 4.07 -40.79
CA ALA A 13 25.38 3.11 -39.84
C ALA A 13 24.12 3.72 -39.21
N THR A 14 22.94 3.25 -39.62
CA THR A 14 21.68 3.60 -38.98
C THR A 14 21.52 2.83 -37.67
N PHE A 15 21.85 3.47 -36.54
CA PHE A 15 21.42 3.01 -35.23
C PHE A 15 19.93 3.33 -35.07
N THR A 16 19.06 2.33 -35.19
CA THR A 16 17.68 2.44 -34.72
C THR A 16 17.69 2.40 -33.20
N GLN A 17 17.58 3.56 -32.55
CA GLN A 17 17.27 3.60 -31.12
C GLN A 17 15.83 3.11 -30.91
N PRO A 18 15.57 2.21 -29.94
CA PRO A 18 14.21 1.95 -29.51
C PRO A 18 13.63 3.24 -28.94
N ALA A 19 12.41 3.58 -29.35
CA ALA A 19 11.67 4.70 -28.82
C ALA A 19 11.36 4.44 -27.33
N ALA A 20 12.25 4.88 -26.45
CA ALA A 20 11.89 5.13 -25.07
C ALA A 20 10.81 6.22 -25.10
N HIS A 21 9.59 5.88 -24.67
CA HIS A 21 8.61 6.90 -24.34
C HIS A 21 9.21 7.73 -23.21
N ALA A 22 9.70 8.93 -23.55
CA ALA A 22 10.12 9.90 -22.55
C ALA A 22 8.89 10.21 -21.70
N ALA A 23 8.92 9.81 -20.44
CA ALA A 23 7.91 10.23 -19.46
C ALA A 23 7.88 11.76 -19.47
N ASN A 24 6.75 12.35 -19.88
CA ASN A 24 6.60 13.78 -19.85
C ASN A 24 6.49 14.19 -18.38
N VAL A 25 7.34 15.13 -17.94
CA VAL A 25 7.33 15.67 -16.56
C VAL A 25 5.99 16.34 -16.19
N SER A 26 5.09 16.53 -17.18
CA SER A 26 3.73 17.03 -17.00
C SER A 26 2.72 15.99 -16.51
N ASP A 27 3.05 14.69 -16.53
CA ASP A 27 2.08 13.67 -16.13
C ASP A 27 1.78 13.78 -14.62
N PRO A 28 0.50 13.74 -14.22
CA PRO A 28 0.14 13.82 -12.81
C PRO A 28 0.70 12.62 -12.06
N VAL A 29 1.12 12.85 -10.82
CA VAL A 29 1.47 11.74 -9.91
C VAL A 29 0.17 11.12 -9.40
N VAL A 30 0.05 9.81 -9.55
CA VAL A 30 -1.10 9.01 -9.15
C VAL A 30 -0.68 8.00 -8.10
N ILE A 31 -1.57 7.74 -7.12
CA ILE A 31 -1.41 6.70 -6.13
C ILE A 31 -2.51 5.66 -6.36
N ALA A 32 -2.10 4.45 -6.73
CA ALA A 32 -2.98 3.30 -6.90
C ALA A 32 -2.74 2.30 -5.76
N SER A 33 -3.81 1.98 -5.03
CA SER A 33 -3.76 1.02 -3.94
C SER A 33 -4.50 -0.25 -4.29
N TYR A 34 -3.93 -1.37 -3.88
CA TYR A 34 -4.44 -2.69 -4.11
C TYR A 34 -4.37 -3.52 -2.84
N THR A 35 -5.28 -4.48 -2.74
CA THR A 35 -5.22 -5.52 -1.72
C THR A 35 -5.48 -6.87 -2.36
N GLY A 36 -4.90 -7.93 -1.80
CA GLY A 36 -5.10 -9.26 -2.34
C GLY A 36 -4.17 -10.28 -1.72
N LYS A 37 -3.64 -11.20 -2.53
CA LYS A 37 -2.82 -12.30 -2.05
C LYS A 37 -1.58 -12.53 -2.92
N ALA A 38 -0.51 -12.98 -2.26
CA ALA A 38 0.63 -13.68 -2.87
C ALA A 38 0.69 -15.10 -2.29
N GLY A 39 0.41 -16.10 -3.13
CA GLY A 39 0.16 -17.46 -2.67
C GLY A 39 -1.02 -17.50 -1.70
N GLY A 40 -0.79 -17.99 -0.49
CA GLY A 40 -1.81 -18.01 0.58
C GLY A 40 -1.81 -16.76 1.46
N ALA A 41 -0.77 -15.92 1.41
CA ALA A 41 -0.61 -14.78 2.29
C ALA A 41 -1.33 -13.54 1.74
N ARG A 42 -1.94 -12.75 2.62
CA ARG A 42 -2.55 -11.48 2.24
C ARG A 42 -1.47 -10.40 2.07
N ILE A 43 -1.68 -9.52 1.11
CA ILE A 43 -0.74 -8.47 0.78
C ILE A 43 -1.45 -7.17 0.41
N GLY A 44 -0.74 -6.06 0.59
CA GLY A 44 -1.07 -4.73 0.08
C GLY A 44 -0.06 -4.29 -0.95
N LEU A 45 -0.50 -3.48 -1.89
CA LEU A 45 0.38 -2.84 -2.85
C LEU A 45 -0.05 -1.39 -3.03
N SER A 46 0.85 -0.46 -2.80
CA SER A 46 0.64 0.96 -3.11
C SER A 46 1.68 1.39 -4.11
N LEU A 47 1.21 1.92 -5.23
CA LEU A 47 2.02 2.36 -6.36
C LEU A 47 1.86 3.86 -6.53
N VAL A 48 2.93 4.60 -6.25
CA VAL A 48 3.07 6.02 -6.55
C VAL A 48 3.72 6.11 -7.92
N VAL A 49 3.02 6.64 -8.92
CA VAL A 49 3.45 6.56 -10.32
C VAL A 49 3.33 7.89 -11.04
N ARG A 50 4.21 8.12 -12.01
CA ARG A 50 4.14 9.21 -13.00
C ARG A 50 4.33 8.61 -14.37
N GLY A 51 3.26 8.58 -15.16
CA GLY A 51 3.24 7.76 -16.38
C GLY A 51 3.55 6.30 -16.04
N ASP A 52 4.57 5.73 -16.69
CA ASP A 52 5.03 4.35 -16.45
C ASP A 52 6.10 4.22 -15.35
N GLU A 53 6.58 5.34 -14.80
CA GLU A 53 7.62 5.35 -13.76
C GLU A 53 7.01 5.07 -12.38
N VAL A 54 7.61 4.13 -11.63
CA VAL A 54 7.28 3.88 -10.23
C VAL A 54 8.21 4.74 -9.35
N LEU A 55 7.60 5.63 -8.57
CA LEU A 55 8.26 6.64 -7.75
C LEU A 55 8.47 6.16 -6.30
N PRO A 56 9.36 6.82 -5.53
CA PRO A 56 9.46 6.66 -4.08
C PRO A 56 8.09 6.86 -3.39
N GLY A 57 7.88 6.11 -2.30
CA GLY A 57 6.58 6.00 -1.63
C GLY A 57 5.79 4.74 -2.06
N SER A 58 6.12 4.18 -3.23
CA SER A 58 5.60 2.87 -3.64
C SER A 58 6.11 1.77 -2.72
N HIS A 59 5.23 0.87 -2.31
CA HIS A 59 5.59 -0.21 -1.41
C HIS A 59 4.64 -1.42 -1.51
N TYR A 60 5.14 -2.54 -1.01
CA TYR A 60 4.45 -3.81 -0.88
C TYR A 60 4.33 -4.15 0.60
N PHE A 61 3.10 -4.25 1.11
CA PHE A 61 2.84 -4.65 2.48
C PHE A 61 2.71 -6.15 2.60
N ARG A 62 3.56 -6.74 3.44
CA ARG A 62 3.52 -8.16 3.77
C ARG A 62 2.81 -8.37 5.10
N SER A 63 1.63 -9.00 5.06
CA SER A 63 0.80 -9.13 6.27
C SER A 63 1.34 -10.10 7.31
N SER A 64 2.29 -10.97 6.96
CA SER A 64 2.84 -11.98 7.90
C SER A 64 3.74 -11.36 8.97
N ASP A 65 4.46 -10.30 8.64
CA ASP A 65 5.38 -9.58 9.53
C ASP A 65 4.97 -8.11 9.76
N LEU A 66 3.96 -7.63 9.02
CA LEU A 66 3.43 -6.26 9.02
C LEU A 66 4.49 -5.25 8.59
N VAL A 67 5.15 -5.52 7.45
CA VAL A 67 6.22 -4.68 6.94
C VAL A 67 5.87 -4.17 5.55
N ASP A 68 6.06 -2.87 5.36
CA ASP A 68 6.09 -2.22 4.06
C ASP A 68 7.49 -2.28 3.47
N LEU A 69 7.60 -2.97 2.34
CA LEU A 69 8.84 -3.07 1.57
C LEU A 69 8.80 -2.07 0.43
N PRO A 70 9.72 -1.09 0.39
CA PRO A 70 9.79 -0.14 -0.72
C PRO A 70 9.91 -0.87 -2.06
N LEU A 71 9.20 -0.35 -3.06
CA LEU A 71 9.19 -0.87 -4.42
C LEU A 71 9.86 0.09 -5.38
N LEU A 72 10.58 -0.48 -6.33
CA LEU A 72 11.11 0.19 -7.51
C LEU A 72 10.67 -0.58 -8.76
N GLY A 73 10.58 0.09 -9.90
CA GLY A 73 10.29 -0.59 -11.15
C GLY A 73 9.58 0.27 -12.18
N THR A 74 8.85 -0.38 -13.06
CA THR A 74 8.06 0.25 -14.12
C THR A 74 6.70 -0.42 -14.23
N LEU A 75 5.67 0.35 -14.56
CA LEU A 75 4.38 -0.22 -14.97
C LEU A 75 4.46 -0.75 -16.39
N GLY A 76 4.40 0.11 -17.41
CA GLY A 76 4.24 -0.34 -18.80
C GLY A 76 3.07 -1.31 -18.95
N ALA A 77 2.97 -2.02 -20.08
CA ALA A 77 1.91 -3.03 -20.25
C ALA A 77 2.04 -4.27 -19.34
N LYS A 78 3.21 -4.46 -18.72
CA LYS A 78 3.54 -5.60 -17.86
C LYS A 78 4.37 -5.10 -16.67
N PRO A 79 3.72 -4.74 -15.55
CA PRO A 79 4.44 -4.22 -14.40
C PRO A 79 5.54 -5.15 -13.91
N GLN A 80 6.74 -4.59 -13.80
CA GLN A 80 7.92 -5.26 -13.26
C GLN A 80 8.40 -4.45 -12.07
N LEU A 81 8.18 -5.00 -10.88
CA LEU A 81 8.48 -4.34 -9.61
C LEU A 81 9.50 -5.18 -8.84
N LYS A 82 10.36 -4.51 -8.10
CA LYS A 82 11.33 -5.14 -7.22
C LYS A 82 11.24 -4.52 -5.84
N ASP A 83 11.15 -5.36 -4.82
CA ASP A 83 11.21 -4.91 -3.43
C ASP A 83 12.66 -4.76 -2.94
N ALA A 84 12.82 -4.02 -1.84
CA ALA A 84 14.13 -3.77 -1.23
C ALA A 84 14.84 -5.03 -0.69
N GLN A 85 14.12 -6.14 -0.49
CA GLN A 85 14.66 -7.42 -0.01
C GLN A 85 15.05 -8.38 -1.15
N GLY A 86 14.80 -7.99 -2.41
CA GLY A 86 15.18 -8.78 -3.58
C GLY A 86 14.02 -9.54 -4.23
N GLY A 87 12.80 -9.44 -3.69
CA GLY A 87 11.61 -10.01 -4.32
C GLY A 87 11.25 -9.30 -5.62
N VAL A 88 10.80 -10.06 -6.60
CA VAL A 88 10.48 -9.59 -7.95
C VAL A 88 9.05 -9.93 -8.32
N PHE A 89 8.27 -8.89 -8.61
CA PHE A 89 6.92 -8.99 -9.16
C PHE A 89 6.98 -8.93 -10.69
N LYS A 90 6.31 -9.87 -11.33
CA LYS A 90 5.98 -9.85 -12.76
C LYS A 90 4.48 -9.93 -12.89
N LEU A 91 3.86 -8.80 -13.22
CA LEU A 91 2.40 -8.65 -13.20
C LEU A 91 1.88 -8.29 -14.59
N GLY A 92 0.57 -8.46 -14.75
CA GLY A 92 -0.23 -7.89 -15.81
C GLY A 92 -1.47 -7.23 -15.21
N PHE A 93 -2.01 -6.25 -15.92
CA PHE A 93 -3.29 -5.66 -15.58
C PHE A 93 -4.42 -6.67 -15.79
N SER A 94 -5.41 -6.63 -14.91
CA SER A 94 -6.57 -7.51 -14.94
C SER A 94 -7.85 -6.70 -14.78
N GLY A 95 -8.94 -7.23 -15.31
CA GLY A 95 -10.24 -6.57 -15.32
C GLY A 95 -11.05 -6.99 -16.55
N PRO A 96 -12.26 -6.42 -16.71
CA PRO A 96 -13.09 -6.71 -17.87
C PRO A 96 -12.41 -6.25 -19.15
N SER A 97 -12.41 -7.09 -20.18
CA SER A 97 -11.98 -6.67 -21.50
C SER A 97 -12.89 -5.56 -22.02
N ARG A 98 -12.31 -4.48 -22.54
CA ARG A 98 -13.02 -3.45 -23.30
C ARG A 98 -12.72 -3.64 -24.77
N ASP A 99 -13.76 -3.67 -25.60
CA ASP A 99 -13.64 -3.85 -27.05
C ASP A 99 -12.82 -5.10 -27.47
N GLY A 100 -12.87 -6.16 -26.66
CA GLY A 100 -12.13 -7.41 -26.91
C GLY A 100 -10.65 -7.38 -26.53
N HIS A 101 -10.14 -6.29 -25.96
CA HIS A 101 -8.76 -6.15 -25.53
C HIS A 101 -8.63 -6.28 -24.01
N ALA A 102 -7.59 -7.00 -23.57
CA ALA A 102 -7.24 -7.09 -22.16
C ALA A 102 -6.70 -5.73 -21.66
N PRO A 103 -6.91 -5.37 -20.39
CA PRO A 103 -6.35 -4.15 -19.82
C PRO A 103 -4.83 -4.09 -19.99
N THR A 104 -4.31 -2.91 -20.31
CA THR A 104 -2.86 -2.70 -20.52
C THR A 104 -2.29 -1.55 -19.70
N SER A 105 -3.11 -0.87 -18.92
CA SER A 105 -2.73 0.29 -18.14
C SER A 105 -3.43 0.31 -16.78
N LEU A 106 -3.09 1.30 -15.96
CA LEU A 106 -3.78 1.53 -14.70
C LEU A 106 -5.25 1.90 -14.93
N ASP A 107 -5.53 2.77 -15.89
CA ASP A 107 -6.83 3.41 -16.13
C ASP A 107 -7.93 2.47 -16.64
N ASP A 108 -7.54 1.37 -17.29
CA ASP A 108 -8.45 0.35 -17.83
C ASP A 108 -8.49 -0.93 -16.99
N SER A 109 -7.79 -0.97 -15.86
CA SER A 109 -7.70 -2.14 -14.98
C SER A 109 -8.58 -2.06 -13.74
N THR A 110 -8.94 -3.23 -13.20
CA THR A 110 -9.57 -3.37 -11.88
C THR A 110 -8.68 -4.12 -10.90
N GLY A 111 -7.45 -4.45 -11.29
CA GLY A 111 -6.53 -5.25 -10.48
C GLY A 111 -5.25 -5.64 -11.20
N LEU A 112 -4.40 -6.39 -10.51
CA LEU A 112 -3.15 -6.94 -11.03
C LEU A 112 -3.10 -8.44 -10.78
N THR A 113 -2.60 -9.20 -11.75
CA THR A 113 -2.36 -10.64 -11.59
C THR A 113 -0.97 -11.01 -12.10
N GLY A 114 -0.36 -12.05 -11.56
CA GLY A 114 0.94 -12.52 -12.02
C GLY A 114 1.69 -13.30 -10.97
N THR A 115 2.97 -12.99 -10.79
CA THR A 115 3.85 -13.74 -9.88
C THR A 115 4.71 -12.82 -9.04
N LEU A 116 4.98 -13.26 -7.81
CA LEU A 116 6.05 -12.79 -6.95
C LEU A 116 7.08 -13.92 -6.85
N THR A 117 8.34 -13.62 -7.11
CA THR A 117 9.47 -14.49 -6.75
C THR A 117 10.16 -13.86 -5.55
N ASP A 118 10.18 -14.51 -4.39
CA ASP A 118 10.87 -13.97 -3.22
C ASP A 118 12.40 -14.12 -3.32
N ASP A 119 13.11 -13.60 -2.33
CA ASP A 119 14.57 -13.65 -2.23
C ASP A 119 15.15 -15.07 -2.17
N SER A 120 14.35 -16.04 -1.70
CA SER A 120 14.69 -17.47 -1.72
C SER A 120 14.50 -18.13 -3.09
N GLY A 121 13.92 -17.42 -4.06
CA GLY A 121 13.56 -17.94 -5.38
C GLY A 121 12.21 -18.65 -5.43
N LYS A 122 11.40 -18.60 -4.37
CA LYS A 122 10.07 -19.23 -4.35
C LYS A 122 9.09 -18.40 -5.16
N HIS A 123 8.38 -19.07 -6.07
CA HIS A 123 7.35 -18.44 -6.89
C HIS A 123 5.97 -18.54 -6.21
N MET A 124 5.26 -17.41 -6.20
CA MET A 124 3.91 -17.29 -5.65
C MET A 124 3.00 -16.60 -6.66
N MET A 125 1.79 -17.13 -6.85
CA MET A 125 0.77 -16.47 -7.66
C MET A 125 0.27 -15.23 -6.95
N VAL A 126 0.17 -14.12 -7.68
CA VAL A 126 -0.31 -12.84 -7.17
C VAL A 126 -1.66 -12.53 -7.79
N THR A 127 -2.62 -12.18 -6.95
CA THR A 127 -3.92 -11.63 -7.36
C THR A 127 -4.24 -10.45 -6.46
N LEU A 128 -4.41 -9.29 -7.06
CA LEU A 128 -4.62 -8.01 -6.40
C LEU A 128 -5.85 -7.33 -7.01
N SER A 129 -6.75 -6.85 -6.17
CA SER A 129 -7.88 -6.01 -6.57
C SER A 129 -7.54 -4.55 -6.29
N LEU A 130 -7.83 -3.70 -7.26
CA LEU A 130 -7.72 -2.25 -7.10
C LEU A 130 -8.73 -1.77 -6.06
N THR A 131 -8.25 -1.07 -5.03
CA THR A 131 -9.10 -0.53 -3.96
C THR A 131 -9.28 0.97 -4.09
N SER A 132 -8.29 1.70 -4.61
CA SER A 132 -8.42 3.12 -4.90
C SER A 132 -7.41 3.59 -5.94
N ILE A 133 -7.78 4.63 -6.68
CA ILE A 133 -6.87 5.47 -7.46
C ILE A 133 -7.13 6.91 -7.04
N ARG A 134 -6.08 7.65 -6.71
CA ARG A 134 -6.17 9.08 -6.41
C ARG A 134 -5.00 9.82 -7.03
N GLN A 135 -5.20 11.09 -7.33
CA GLN A 135 -4.09 11.98 -7.61
C GLN A 135 -3.34 12.26 -6.30
N ALA A 136 -2.00 12.28 -6.37
CA ALA A 136 -1.18 12.56 -5.19
C ALA A 136 -1.36 14.01 -4.69
N SER A 137 -1.22 14.18 -3.37
CA SER A 137 -1.04 15.50 -2.75
C SER A 137 0.37 16.04 -3.05
N LYS A 138 0.74 17.15 -2.40
CA LYS A 138 2.07 17.77 -2.54
C LYS A 138 3.21 16.83 -2.13
N SER A 139 2.94 15.89 -1.23
CA SER A 139 3.91 14.93 -0.67
C SER A 139 3.41 13.50 -0.92
N PRO A 140 3.51 12.95 -2.15
CA PRO A 140 3.00 11.61 -2.49
C PRO A 140 3.53 10.49 -1.59
N GLU A 141 4.71 10.69 -1.00
CA GLU A 141 5.40 9.76 -0.11
C GLU A 141 4.95 9.84 1.35
N ARG A 142 4.03 10.76 1.69
CA ARG A 142 3.55 10.99 3.06
C ARG A 142 2.04 10.75 3.16
N TRP A 143 1.67 9.56 3.58
CA TRP A 143 0.29 9.12 3.78
C TRP A 143 -0.42 9.82 4.95
N TYR A 144 0.32 10.11 6.03
CA TYR A 144 -0.23 10.61 7.28
C TYR A 144 0.15 12.07 7.58
N GLU A 145 0.54 12.86 6.57
CA GLU A 145 1.01 14.25 6.75
C GLU A 145 -0.02 15.14 7.46
N ASP A 146 -1.32 14.91 7.22
CA ASP A 146 -2.41 15.69 7.79
C ASP A 146 -2.69 15.40 9.27
N ILE A 147 -2.16 14.32 9.82
CA ILE A 147 -2.46 13.88 11.19
C ILE A 147 -1.25 13.82 12.11
N THR A 148 -0.02 13.73 11.57
CA THR A 148 1.18 13.60 12.40
C THR A 148 2.45 14.10 11.70
N HIS A 149 3.41 14.56 12.51
CA HIS A 149 4.76 14.87 12.06
C HIS A 149 5.73 13.68 12.12
N LYS A 150 5.31 12.54 12.71
CA LYS A 150 6.11 11.29 12.69
C LYS A 150 6.28 10.81 11.25
N SER A 151 7.29 10.00 10.95
CA SER A 151 7.31 9.28 9.67
C SER A 151 6.14 8.29 9.61
N ASP A 152 5.70 7.95 8.40
CA ASP A 152 4.58 7.03 8.21
C ASP A 152 4.87 5.65 8.83
N THR A 153 6.08 5.13 8.63
CA THR A 153 6.56 3.91 9.31
C THR A 153 6.46 4.00 10.83
N ALA A 154 6.84 5.13 11.44
CA ALA A 154 6.78 5.28 12.89
C ALA A 154 5.34 5.40 13.41
N PHE A 155 4.45 6.02 12.61
CA PHE A 155 3.03 6.07 12.90
C PHE A 155 2.40 4.66 12.82
N GLU A 156 2.66 3.94 11.73
CA GLU A 156 2.12 2.60 11.52
C GLU A 156 2.66 1.59 12.51
N GLN A 157 3.93 1.67 12.93
CA GLN A 157 4.45 0.86 14.03
C GLN A 157 3.60 0.98 15.30
N HIS A 158 3.04 2.17 15.56
CA HIS A 158 2.17 2.38 16.71
C HIS A 158 0.79 1.74 16.52
N VAL A 159 0.20 1.85 15.32
CA VAL A 159 -1.05 1.15 14.96
C VAL A 159 -0.87 -0.36 15.02
N GLN A 160 0.21 -0.86 14.43
CA GLN A 160 0.56 -2.28 14.40
C GLN A 160 0.85 -2.81 15.81
N GLY A 161 1.44 -2.02 16.69
CA GLY A 161 1.61 -2.38 18.10
C GLY A 161 0.28 -2.61 18.81
N PHE A 162 -0.68 -1.67 18.67
CA PHE A 162 -2.05 -1.86 19.16
C PHE A 162 -2.68 -3.13 18.57
N TYR A 163 -2.61 -3.27 17.25
CA TYR A 163 -3.16 -4.40 16.51
C TYR A 163 -2.64 -5.76 17.00
N LYS A 164 -1.32 -5.90 17.08
CA LYS A 164 -0.65 -7.12 17.56
C LYS A 164 -1.05 -7.43 18.99
N ALA A 165 -1.02 -6.44 19.88
CA ALA A 165 -1.37 -6.63 21.29
C ALA A 165 -2.84 -7.05 21.48
N VAL A 166 -3.77 -6.48 20.71
CA VAL A 166 -5.17 -6.89 20.75
C VAL A 166 -5.36 -8.32 20.27
N LEU A 167 -4.75 -8.71 19.15
CA LEU A 167 -4.82 -10.09 18.64
C LEU A 167 -4.13 -11.10 19.56
N ALA A 168 -3.14 -10.67 20.34
CA ALA A 168 -2.44 -11.48 21.34
C ALA A 168 -3.19 -11.57 22.69
N ASP A 169 -4.37 -10.96 22.83
CA ASP A 169 -5.12 -10.85 24.09
C ASP A 169 -4.29 -10.20 25.23
N ASP A 170 -3.44 -9.21 24.88
CA ASP A 170 -2.58 -8.49 25.82
C ASP A 170 -3.10 -7.06 26.09
N PRO A 171 -3.95 -6.86 27.12
CA PRO A 171 -4.47 -5.55 27.47
C PRO A 171 -3.41 -4.58 27.98
N GLN A 172 -2.31 -5.07 28.54
CA GLN A 172 -1.26 -4.22 29.09
C GLN A 172 -0.45 -3.60 27.95
N GLU A 173 -0.07 -4.41 26.97
CA GLU A 173 0.67 -3.93 25.82
C GLU A 173 -0.20 -3.03 24.94
N ALA A 174 -1.45 -3.41 24.68
CA ALA A 174 -2.36 -2.59 23.88
C ALA A 174 -2.57 -1.19 24.48
N ALA A 175 -2.61 -1.09 25.81
CA ALA A 175 -2.76 0.20 26.50
C ALA A 175 -1.61 1.18 26.23
N ARG A 176 -0.42 0.71 25.83
CA ARG A 176 0.70 1.58 25.41
C ARG A 176 0.45 2.30 24.09
N HIS A 177 -0.50 1.78 23.31
CA HIS A 177 -0.87 2.29 22.00
C HIS A 177 -2.22 3.00 21.97
N VAL A 178 -2.74 3.34 23.15
CA VAL A 178 -4.03 4.01 23.33
C VAL A 178 -3.80 5.42 23.84
N ALA A 179 -4.44 6.39 23.18
CA ALA A 179 -4.52 7.76 23.65
C ALA A 179 -5.74 7.90 24.57
N PHE A 180 -5.51 7.81 25.88
CA PHE A 180 -6.58 8.00 26.87
C PHE A 180 -6.92 9.50 27.04
N PRO A 181 -8.21 9.86 27.21
CA PRO A 181 -9.37 8.96 27.24
C PRO A 181 -9.76 8.45 25.83
N MET A 182 -9.96 7.14 25.71
CA MET A 182 -10.37 6.48 24.47
C MET A 182 -11.89 6.28 24.48
N ARG A 183 -12.54 6.65 23.37
CA ARG A 183 -13.96 6.39 23.18
C ARG A 183 -14.18 4.96 22.68
N VAL A 184 -15.18 4.27 23.24
CA VAL A 184 -15.66 2.98 22.73
C VAL A 184 -17.11 3.12 22.32
N ASN A 185 -17.42 2.80 21.06
CA ASN A 185 -18.79 2.75 20.58
C ASN A 185 -19.27 1.29 20.59
N ALA A 186 -20.32 0.99 21.36
CA ALA A 186 -20.94 -0.34 21.41
C ALA A 186 -22.46 -0.19 21.16
N GLY A 187 -22.84 -0.18 19.88
CA GLY A 187 -24.22 0.08 19.46
C GLY A 187 -24.70 1.47 19.88
N ARG A 188 -25.90 1.55 20.50
CA ARG A 188 -26.46 2.82 21.01
C ARG A 188 -25.80 3.33 22.28
N THR A 189 -24.95 2.52 22.91
CA THR A 189 -24.25 2.86 24.15
C THR A 189 -22.78 3.11 23.86
N GLY A 190 -22.33 4.34 24.10
CA GLY A 190 -20.90 4.67 24.12
C GLY A 190 -20.36 4.59 25.55
N MET A 191 -19.08 4.23 25.69
CA MET A 191 -18.35 4.43 26.94
C MET A 191 -17.02 5.11 26.69
N THR A 192 -16.48 5.74 27.73
CA THR A 192 -15.14 6.32 27.70
C THR A 192 -14.24 5.49 28.61
N ILE A 193 -13.13 5.01 28.06
CA ILE A 193 -12.06 4.35 28.79
C ILE A 193 -11.01 5.42 29.11
N THR A 194 -10.75 5.65 30.38
CA THR A 194 -9.90 6.74 30.87
C THR A 194 -8.52 6.29 31.31
N SER A 195 -8.29 4.97 31.42
CA SER A 195 -7.03 4.43 31.91
C SER A 195 -6.76 3.01 31.40
N PRO A 196 -5.49 2.56 31.43
CA PRO A 196 -5.12 1.15 31.17
C PRO A 196 -5.87 0.15 32.04
N ALA A 197 -6.07 0.46 33.33
CA ALA A 197 -6.79 -0.41 34.25
C ALA A 197 -8.26 -0.59 33.84
N GLN A 198 -8.91 0.49 33.39
CA GLN A 198 -10.27 0.44 32.88
C GLN A 198 -10.34 -0.32 31.55
N LEU A 199 -9.35 -0.16 30.67
CA LEU A 199 -9.25 -0.92 29.41
C LEU A 199 -9.19 -2.43 29.71
N LYS A 200 -8.26 -2.84 30.58
CA LYS A 200 -8.13 -4.23 31.03
C LYS A 200 -9.43 -4.78 31.62
N ALA A 201 -10.09 -4.00 32.48
CA ALA A 201 -11.35 -4.42 33.12
C ALA A 201 -12.53 -4.58 32.13
N LYS A 202 -12.46 -3.95 30.94
CA LYS A 202 -13.50 -4.01 29.91
C LYS A 202 -13.07 -4.77 28.65
N TRP A 203 -11.88 -5.35 28.66
CA TRP A 203 -11.21 -5.92 27.48
C TRP A 203 -12.11 -6.82 26.64
N ALA A 204 -12.65 -7.90 27.23
CA ALA A 204 -13.52 -8.85 26.54
C ALA A 204 -14.86 -8.26 26.04
N LYS A 205 -15.28 -7.09 26.56
CA LYS A 205 -16.47 -6.37 26.06
C LYS A 205 -16.16 -5.45 24.87
N ILE A 206 -14.89 -5.07 24.71
CA ILE A 206 -14.42 -4.17 23.65
C ILE A 206 -13.95 -5.01 22.45
N PHE A 207 -13.08 -5.98 22.70
CA PHE A 207 -12.48 -6.83 21.69
C PHE A 207 -13.20 -8.18 21.67
N THR A 208 -14.41 -8.15 21.12
CA THR A 208 -15.26 -9.34 20.92
C THR A 208 -14.64 -10.27 19.87
N LYS A 209 -15.11 -11.51 19.80
CA LYS A 209 -14.71 -12.45 18.74
C LYS A 209 -14.92 -11.85 17.34
N ALA A 210 -16.07 -11.22 17.11
CA ALA A 210 -16.38 -10.57 15.83
C ALA A 210 -15.41 -9.40 15.52
N TRP A 211 -14.98 -8.67 16.55
CA TRP A 211 -13.97 -7.63 16.39
C TRP A 211 -12.62 -8.23 15.97
N LEU A 212 -12.18 -9.31 16.64
CA LEU A 212 -10.91 -9.99 16.34
C LEU A 212 -10.91 -10.60 14.93
N GLU A 213 -12.01 -11.21 14.51
CA GLU A 213 -12.18 -11.73 13.14
C GLU A 213 -12.08 -10.60 12.11
N SER A 214 -12.77 -9.48 12.35
CA SER A 214 -12.68 -8.30 11.47
C SER A 214 -11.26 -7.71 11.44
N ALA A 215 -10.55 -7.73 12.57
CA ALA A 215 -9.18 -7.24 12.66
C ALA A 215 -8.21 -8.14 11.88
N GLN A 216 -8.38 -9.45 11.89
CA GLN A 216 -7.59 -10.36 11.04
C GLN A 216 -7.81 -10.07 9.54
N GLU A 217 -8.98 -9.56 9.17
CA GLU A 217 -9.31 -9.05 7.84
C GLU A 217 -8.97 -7.56 7.62
N ALA A 218 -8.36 -6.89 8.60
CA ALA A 218 -7.83 -5.54 8.42
C ALA A 218 -6.36 -5.56 7.97
N MET A 219 -5.90 -4.45 7.40
CA MET A 219 -4.51 -4.24 7.03
C MET A 219 -4.00 -3.01 7.79
N PRO A 220 -3.09 -3.16 8.76
CA PRO A 220 -2.62 -2.05 9.59
C PRO A 220 -1.49 -1.25 8.89
N HIS A 221 -1.72 -0.86 7.64
CA HIS A 221 -0.88 0.05 6.84
C HIS A 221 -1.78 0.84 5.87
N ASP A 222 -1.28 1.94 5.31
CA ASP A 222 -2.00 2.80 4.35
C ASP A 222 -3.44 3.12 4.77
N LEU A 223 -3.62 3.41 6.05
CA LEU A 223 -4.93 3.59 6.64
C LEU A 223 -5.60 4.82 6.04
N SER A 224 -6.91 4.71 5.78
CA SER A 224 -7.69 5.84 5.32
C SER A 224 -7.73 6.93 6.39
N VAL A 225 -7.40 8.16 6.03
CA VAL A 225 -7.49 9.31 6.93
C VAL A 225 -8.85 9.98 6.75
N LEU A 226 -9.62 10.05 7.83
CA LEU A 226 -10.94 10.63 7.89
C LEU A 226 -11.05 11.54 9.11
N GLN A 227 -11.42 12.80 8.90
CA GLN A 227 -11.63 13.78 9.99
C GLN A 227 -10.42 13.88 10.94
N GLY A 228 -9.20 13.88 10.39
CA GLY A 228 -7.96 14.00 11.16
C GLY A 228 -7.57 12.72 11.92
N ARG A 229 -8.07 11.55 11.52
CA ARG A 229 -7.75 10.26 12.15
C ARG A 229 -7.52 9.17 11.12
N ALA A 230 -6.54 8.30 11.35
CA ALA A 230 -6.31 7.12 10.54
C ALA A 230 -7.25 5.99 10.98
N MET A 231 -7.90 5.33 10.03
CA MET A 231 -8.93 4.32 10.27
C MET A 231 -8.41 2.90 9.98
N LEU A 232 -8.44 2.03 10.98
CA LEU A 232 -8.10 0.62 10.83
C LEU A 232 -9.32 -0.19 10.35
N GLY A 233 -9.12 -0.93 9.25
CA GLY A 233 -10.17 -1.71 8.61
C GLY A 233 -11.36 -0.82 8.21
N ASP A 234 -12.56 -1.39 8.19
CA ASP A 234 -13.79 -0.64 7.99
C ASP A 234 -14.25 0.00 9.31
N GLY A 235 -13.44 0.92 9.85
CA GLY A 235 -13.77 1.66 11.06
C GLY A 235 -13.72 0.85 12.36
N LEU A 236 -12.87 -0.16 12.46
CA LEU A 236 -12.71 -0.95 13.70
C LEU A 236 -12.10 -0.11 14.83
N ALA A 237 -11.11 0.70 14.47
CA ALA A 237 -10.46 1.66 15.37
C ALA A 237 -10.00 2.89 14.60
N TYR A 238 -9.87 4.01 15.30
CA TYR A 238 -9.37 5.26 14.78
C TYR A 238 -8.18 5.73 15.61
N PHE A 239 -7.14 6.19 14.92
CA PHE A 239 -5.87 6.59 15.51
C PHE A 239 -5.62 8.07 15.26
N SER A 240 -5.15 8.74 16.30
CA SER A 240 -4.50 10.06 16.24
C SER A 240 -2.99 9.88 16.25
N ASP A 241 -2.24 10.97 16.19
CA ASP A 241 -0.77 10.96 16.39
C ASP A 241 -0.32 10.33 17.71
N ALA A 242 -1.17 10.37 18.74
CA ALA A 242 -0.91 9.85 20.07
C ALA A 242 -1.34 8.38 20.27
N GLY A 243 -2.08 7.79 19.32
CA GLY A 243 -2.56 6.42 19.39
C GLY A 243 -4.05 6.23 19.17
N ALA A 244 -4.56 5.04 19.51
CA ALA A 244 -5.97 4.69 19.36
C ALA A 244 -6.85 5.60 20.23
N VAL A 245 -7.78 6.31 19.60
CA VAL A 245 -8.71 7.26 20.25
C VAL A 245 -10.16 6.81 20.21
N VAL A 246 -10.51 5.94 19.24
CA VAL A 246 -11.85 5.35 19.12
C VAL A 246 -11.73 3.87 18.80
N VAL A 247 -12.52 3.03 19.46
CA VAL A 247 -12.75 1.63 19.07
C VAL A 247 -14.25 1.40 18.88
N ASN A 248 -14.61 0.78 17.77
CA ASN A 248 -15.98 0.38 17.48
C ASN A 248 -16.12 -1.12 17.74
N VAL A 249 -16.94 -1.48 18.73
CA VAL A 249 -17.24 -2.88 19.05
C VAL A 249 -18.10 -3.49 17.95
N ARG A 250 -17.84 -4.76 17.63
CA ARG A 250 -18.62 -5.57 16.69
C ARG A 250 -19.45 -6.61 17.43
#